data_AF-A0A9P4J0M5-F1
#
_entry.id   AF-A0A9P4J0M5-F1
#
_cell.length_a   1.000
_cell.length_b   1.000
_cell.length_c   1.000
_cell.angle_alpha   90.00
_cell.angle_beta   90.00
_cell.angle_gamma   90.00
#
_symmetry.space_group_name_H-M   'P 1'
#
loop_
_entity.id
_entity.type
_entity.pdbx_description
1 polymer ?
#
loop_
_entity_poly.entity_id
_entity_poly.type
_entity_poly.pdbx_seq_one_letter_code
_entity_poly.pdbx_strand_id
1 'polypeptide(L)'
;MFCTTLRQRPALSAVVQPLLSHPTIRIKESRLTTHDIVIPLTSDNKRKLFVLLFCADDLGHSKVTATKQHLTHFTSFTTPQDLAVIFLLTPNDAQSGSEAYARLQALMLDPDIPAVSILLSASPVAIPQVLQTYVAALNAPLLSTSKQATPEEVLLTAGQVSKYDVDVSRELFCSLGEMIRGCAVYPARDRKHGRLHGYGNWGQTGAGSGSGDGCARLVGHQDSVLARKIEDFKDIVGEHGLEKLLRLWGA
;
A
#
# COMPACT_ATOMS: atom_id res chain seq x y z
N MET A 1 -32.02 -9.33 -19.03
CA MET A 1 -32.69 -8.18 -18.38
C MET A 1 -31.58 -7.21 -18.04
N PHE A 2 -31.62 -5.98 -18.57
CA PHE A 2 -30.50 -5.02 -18.47
C PHE A 2 -30.54 -4.26 -17.14
N CYS A 3 -29.36 -4.01 -16.56
CA CYS A 3 -29.16 -3.22 -15.35
C CYS A 3 -29.67 -1.77 -15.54
N THR A 4 -30.87 -1.49 -15.05
CA THR A 4 -31.45 -0.15 -15.06
C THR A 4 -30.68 0.80 -14.15
N THR A 5 -30.09 0.28 -13.07
CA THR A 5 -29.43 1.09 -12.04
C THR A 5 -28.07 1.65 -12.51
N LEU A 6 -27.31 0.92 -13.33
CA LEU A 6 -26.08 1.44 -13.95
C LEU A 6 -26.40 2.49 -15.03
N ARG A 7 -27.50 2.31 -15.79
CA ARG A 7 -28.02 3.31 -16.73
C ARG A 7 -28.59 4.56 -16.04
N GLN A 8 -29.08 4.42 -14.80
CA GLN A 8 -29.60 5.53 -13.99
C GLN A 8 -28.50 6.41 -13.39
N ARG A 9 -27.23 5.99 -13.46
CA ARG A 9 -26.08 6.79 -13.00
C ARG A 9 -25.49 7.51 -14.22
N PRO A 10 -25.71 8.82 -14.39
CA PRO A 10 -25.28 9.54 -15.60
C PRO A 10 -23.78 9.35 -15.86
N ALA A 11 -22.97 9.41 -14.80
CA ALA A 11 -21.53 9.17 -14.77
C ALA A 11 -21.09 7.82 -15.37
N LEU A 12 -21.89 6.76 -15.19
CA LEU A 12 -21.55 5.39 -15.61
C LEU A 12 -22.38 4.89 -16.79
N SER A 13 -23.39 5.63 -17.22
CA SER A 13 -24.26 5.25 -18.34
C SER A 13 -23.47 4.93 -19.61
N ALA A 14 -22.39 5.68 -19.86
CA ALA A 14 -21.49 5.50 -21.00
C ALA A 14 -20.63 4.22 -20.93
N VAL A 15 -20.55 3.57 -19.77
CA VAL A 15 -19.79 2.32 -19.56
C VAL A 15 -20.56 1.11 -20.09
N VAL A 16 -21.89 1.17 -20.07
CA VAL A 16 -22.78 0.02 -20.37
C VAL A 16 -22.51 -0.57 -21.75
N GLN A 17 -22.52 0.27 -22.80
CA GLN A 17 -22.35 -0.22 -24.17
C GLN A 17 -20.96 -0.82 -24.42
N PRO A 18 -19.85 -0.14 -24.08
CA PRO A 18 -18.50 -0.71 -24.18
C PRO A 18 -18.31 -2.04 -23.45
N LEU A 19 -18.93 -2.20 -22.27
CA LEU A 19 -18.85 -3.42 -21.50
C LEU A 19 -19.61 -4.59 -22.14
N LEU A 20 -20.77 -4.31 -22.72
CA LEU A 20 -21.61 -5.34 -23.35
C LEU A 20 -21.14 -5.75 -24.74
N SER A 21 -20.53 -4.83 -25.48
CA SER A 21 -19.97 -5.10 -26.80
C SER A 21 -18.58 -5.75 -26.75
N HIS A 22 -17.97 -5.87 -25.55
CA HIS A 22 -16.62 -6.39 -25.41
C HIS A 22 -16.57 -7.90 -25.69
N PRO A 23 -15.72 -8.37 -26.61
CA PRO A 23 -15.73 -9.77 -27.07
C PRO A 23 -15.24 -10.76 -26.00
N THR A 24 -14.35 -10.33 -25.10
CA THR A 24 -13.68 -11.20 -24.12
C THR A 24 -14.30 -11.14 -22.73
N ILE A 25 -14.90 -10.00 -22.35
CA ILE A 25 -15.48 -9.84 -21.02
C ILE A 25 -16.96 -10.24 -21.13
N ARG A 26 -17.23 -11.51 -20.87
CA ARG A 26 -18.61 -12.01 -20.82
C ARG A 26 -19.25 -11.61 -19.51
N ILE A 27 -19.73 -10.37 -19.45
CA ILE A 27 -20.47 -9.88 -18.30
C ILE A 27 -21.81 -10.59 -18.25
N LYS A 28 -22.02 -11.33 -17.16
CA LYS A 28 -23.34 -11.81 -16.78
C LYS A 28 -23.85 -10.92 -15.66
N GLU A 29 -24.80 -10.05 -15.99
CA GLU A 29 -25.51 -9.27 -14.99
C GLU A 29 -26.30 -10.25 -14.11
N SER A 30 -25.91 -10.38 -12.84
CA SER A 30 -26.48 -11.38 -11.94
C SER A 30 -27.71 -10.86 -11.19
N ARG A 31 -27.72 -9.57 -10.79
CA ARG A 31 -28.84 -8.89 -10.11
C ARG A 31 -28.92 -7.41 -10.50
N LEU A 32 -30.15 -6.90 -10.63
CA LEU A 32 -30.46 -5.52 -11.04
C LEU A 32 -30.09 -4.46 -10.00
N THR A 33 -29.89 -4.86 -8.75
CA THR A 33 -29.85 -3.95 -7.59
C THR A 33 -28.43 -3.61 -7.12
N THR A 34 -27.43 -4.40 -7.48
CA THR A 34 -26.06 -4.20 -7.02
C THR A 34 -25.17 -4.01 -8.24
N HIS A 35 -24.41 -2.92 -8.26
CA HIS A 35 -23.71 -2.37 -9.42
C HIS A 35 -22.45 -3.16 -9.78
N ASP A 36 -22.50 -4.46 -9.57
CA ASP A 36 -21.33 -5.31 -9.46
C ASP A 36 -21.26 -6.18 -10.70
N ILE A 37 -20.11 -6.13 -11.34
CA ILE A 37 -19.83 -6.94 -12.52
C ILE A 37 -19.17 -8.20 -12.02
N VAL A 38 -19.73 -9.35 -12.38
CA VAL A 38 -19.14 -10.66 -12.07
C VAL A 38 -18.49 -11.19 -13.33
N ILE A 39 -17.18 -11.37 -13.29
CA ILE A 39 -16.37 -11.89 -14.40
C ILE A 39 -15.85 -13.28 -14.01
N PRO A 40 -16.16 -14.34 -14.78
CA PRO A 40 -15.56 -15.64 -14.54
C PRO A 40 -14.06 -15.57 -14.87
N LEU A 41 -13.21 -15.94 -13.91
CA LEU A 41 -11.75 -15.98 -14.11
C LEU A 41 -11.32 -17.29 -14.75
N THR A 42 -11.99 -18.39 -14.41
CA THR A 42 -11.68 -19.73 -14.91
C THR A 42 -12.79 -20.25 -15.84
N SER A 43 -12.40 -21.09 -16.81
CA SER A 43 -13.35 -21.72 -17.75
C SER A 43 -14.38 -22.63 -17.06
N ASP A 44 -14.04 -23.17 -15.88
CA ASP A 44 -14.95 -23.97 -15.05
C ASP A 44 -15.90 -23.13 -14.19
N ASN A 45 -15.82 -21.79 -14.29
CA ASN A 45 -16.59 -20.80 -13.52
C ASN A 45 -16.50 -20.95 -11.99
N LYS A 46 -15.52 -21.70 -11.47
CA LYS A 46 -15.34 -21.87 -10.01
C LYS A 46 -14.79 -20.62 -9.37
N ARG A 47 -13.90 -19.90 -10.06
CA ARG A 47 -13.33 -18.63 -9.60
C ARG A 47 -13.97 -17.47 -10.35
N LYS A 48 -14.45 -16.47 -9.60
CA LYS A 48 -15.16 -15.30 -10.15
C LYS A 48 -14.56 -14.04 -9.55
N LEU A 49 -14.25 -13.07 -10.40
CA LEU A 49 -13.89 -11.73 -10.00
C LEU A 49 -15.16 -10.89 -9.86
N PHE A 50 -15.37 -10.33 -8.68
CA PHE A 50 -16.36 -9.30 -8.42
C PHE A 50 -15.74 -7.94 -8.65
N VAL A 51 -16.39 -7.10 -9.43
CA VAL A 51 -15.92 -5.77 -9.77
C VAL A 51 -16.96 -4.75 -9.33
N LEU A 52 -16.58 -3.88 -8.40
CA LEU A 52 -17.38 -2.77 -7.93
C LEU A 52 -17.04 -1.52 -8.73
N LEU A 53 -18.04 -0.84 -9.30
CA LEU A 53 -17.85 0.40 -10.05
C LEU A 53 -18.22 1.62 -9.20
N PHE A 54 -17.24 2.46 -8.92
CA PHE A 54 -17.41 3.72 -8.19
C PHE A 54 -17.06 4.95 -9.01
N CYS A 55 -17.71 6.06 -8.68
CA CYS A 55 -17.36 7.40 -9.15
C CYS A 55 -17.49 8.41 -7.99
N ALA A 56 -17.17 9.68 -8.26
CA ALA A 56 -17.25 10.73 -7.26
C ALA A 56 -18.61 10.82 -6.54
N ASP A 57 -19.71 10.58 -7.27
CA ASP A 57 -21.07 10.65 -6.73
C ASP A 57 -21.36 9.60 -5.65
N ASP A 58 -20.62 8.50 -5.59
CA ASP A 58 -20.81 7.45 -4.56
C ASP A 58 -20.10 7.79 -3.24
N LEU A 59 -19.20 8.76 -3.29
CA LEU A 59 -18.36 9.19 -2.16
C LEU A 59 -18.74 10.59 -1.66
N GLY A 60 -19.91 11.08 -2.11
CA GLY A 60 -20.56 12.23 -1.51
C GLY A 60 -20.89 11.99 -0.03
N HIS A 61 -20.95 13.06 0.76
CA HIS A 61 -21.11 12.98 2.22
C HIS A 61 -22.32 12.16 2.67
N SER A 62 -23.42 12.14 1.90
CA SER A 62 -24.62 11.37 2.22
C SER A 62 -24.55 9.89 1.82
N LYS A 63 -23.59 9.49 0.98
CA LYS A 63 -23.49 8.13 0.43
C LYS A 63 -22.25 7.36 0.88
N VAL A 64 -21.25 8.05 1.41
CA VAL A 64 -19.99 7.45 1.87
C VAL A 64 -20.19 6.29 2.84
N THR A 65 -21.15 6.39 3.77
CA THR A 65 -21.48 5.32 4.72
C THR A 65 -22.07 4.10 4.04
N ALA A 66 -22.98 4.31 3.07
CA ALA A 66 -23.56 3.22 2.29
C ALA A 66 -22.49 2.55 1.42
N THR A 67 -21.59 3.32 0.82
CA THR A 67 -20.45 2.82 0.05
C THR A 67 -19.50 1.99 0.91
N LYS A 68 -19.21 2.43 2.14
CA LYS A 68 -18.43 1.65 3.11
C LYS A 68 -19.12 0.33 3.44
N GLN A 69 -20.41 0.36 3.80
CA GLN A 69 -21.17 -0.85 4.09
C GLN A 69 -21.20 -1.82 2.91
N HIS A 70 -21.30 -1.29 1.69
CA HIS A 70 -21.28 -2.07 0.47
C HIS A 70 -19.93 -2.76 0.25
N LEU A 71 -18.83 -2.04 0.47
CA LEU A 71 -17.47 -2.60 0.43
C LEU A 71 -17.29 -3.71 1.48
N THR A 72 -17.64 -3.43 2.75
CA THR A 72 -17.55 -4.40 3.85
C THR A 72 -18.41 -5.64 3.59
N HIS A 73 -19.58 -5.47 2.97
CA HIS A 73 -20.42 -6.60 2.58
C HIS A 73 -19.67 -7.51 1.60
N PHE A 74 -19.15 -6.97 0.50
CA PHE A 74 -18.46 -7.78 -0.52
C PHE A 74 -17.18 -8.42 -0.03
N THR A 75 -16.43 -7.75 0.84
CA THR A 75 -15.21 -8.31 1.42
C THR A 75 -15.48 -9.45 2.40
N SER A 76 -16.70 -9.57 2.94
CA SER A 76 -17.09 -10.69 3.81
C SER A 76 -17.43 -11.98 3.06
N PHE A 77 -17.84 -11.89 1.78
CA PHE A 77 -18.24 -13.05 0.98
C PHE A 77 -17.19 -13.50 -0.04
N THR A 78 -16.24 -12.62 -0.36
CA THR A 78 -15.28 -12.83 -1.44
C THR A 78 -13.86 -12.69 -0.91
N THR A 79 -12.94 -13.51 -1.41
CA THR A 79 -11.52 -13.32 -1.10
C THR A 79 -11.03 -11.98 -1.68
N PRO A 80 -10.10 -11.27 -1.02
CA PRO A 80 -9.63 -9.97 -1.53
C PRO A 80 -9.03 -10.04 -2.94
N GLN A 81 -8.51 -11.20 -3.34
CA GLN A 81 -7.95 -11.46 -4.68
C GLN A 81 -9.03 -11.58 -5.78
N ASP A 82 -10.26 -11.85 -5.38
CA ASP A 82 -11.42 -12.04 -6.26
C ASP A 82 -12.38 -10.85 -6.19
N LEU A 83 -11.92 -9.72 -5.64
CA LEU A 83 -12.63 -8.44 -5.59
C LEU A 83 -11.75 -7.34 -6.18
N ALA A 84 -12.32 -6.52 -7.04
CA ALA A 84 -11.67 -5.31 -7.55
C ALA A 84 -12.63 -4.13 -7.50
N VAL A 85 -12.09 -2.94 -7.25
CA VAL A 85 -12.83 -1.69 -7.34
C VAL A 85 -12.31 -0.95 -8.56
N ILE A 86 -13.20 -0.53 -9.46
CA ILE A 86 -12.85 0.42 -10.52
C ILE A 86 -13.41 1.77 -10.12
N PHE A 87 -12.51 2.73 -9.95
CA PHE A 87 -12.88 4.10 -9.67
C PHE A 87 -12.74 4.95 -10.93
N LEU A 88 -13.84 5.59 -11.32
CA LEU A 88 -13.88 6.51 -12.44
C LEU A 88 -13.51 7.92 -11.96
N LEU A 89 -12.35 8.42 -12.42
CA LEU A 89 -11.80 9.72 -12.05
C LEU A 89 -12.57 10.91 -12.65
N THR A 90 -13.38 10.68 -13.67
CA THR A 90 -14.10 11.73 -14.39
C THR A 90 -15.55 11.33 -14.60
N PRO A 91 -16.50 12.13 -14.09
CA PRO A 91 -17.75 12.23 -14.83
C PRO A 91 -18.12 13.64 -15.27
N ASN A 92 -17.75 14.71 -14.55
CA ASN A 92 -18.08 16.10 -14.95
C ASN A 92 -17.13 17.19 -14.41
N ASP A 93 -16.29 16.92 -13.41
CA ASP A 93 -15.36 17.92 -12.86
C ASP A 93 -14.08 17.25 -12.32
N ALA A 94 -12.93 17.50 -12.95
CA ALA A 94 -11.66 16.79 -12.65
C ALA A 94 -11.19 16.99 -11.20
N GLN A 95 -11.53 18.14 -10.59
CA GLN A 95 -11.17 18.47 -9.22
C GLN A 95 -11.96 17.67 -8.18
N SER A 96 -13.19 17.25 -8.53
CA SER A 96 -14.03 16.41 -7.65
C SER A 96 -13.61 14.93 -7.65
N GLY A 97 -13.05 14.44 -8.77
CA GLY A 97 -12.65 13.06 -8.93
C GLY A 97 -11.44 12.66 -8.10
N SER A 98 -10.42 13.54 -8.04
CA SER A 98 -9.22 13.31 -7.23
C SER A 98 -9.52 13.36 -5.73
N GLU A 99 -10.35 14.31 -5.28
CA GLU A 99 -10.79 14.39 -3.88
C GLU A 99 -11.61 13.15 -3.50
N ALA A 100 -12.56 12.75 -4.34
CA ALA A 100 -13.34 11.55 -4.09
C ALA A 100 -12.46 10.29 -4.07
N TYR A 101 -11.48 10.18 -4.95
CA TYR A 101 -10.51 9.08 -4.89
C TYR A 101 -9.70 9.08 -3.59
N ALA A 102 -9.25 10.26 -3.12
CA ALA A 102 -8.56 10.36 -1.83
C ALA A 102 -9.47 9.92 -0.66
N ARG A 103 -10.76 10.24 -0.71
CA ARG A 103 -11.76 9.73 0.27
C ARG A 103 -11.91 8.21 0.18
N LEU A 104 -11.93 7.63 -1.03
CA LEU A 104 -11.93 6.18 -1.19
C LEU A 104 -10.69 5.53 -0.58
N GLN A 105 -9.50 6.08 -0.85
CA GLN A 105 -8.24 5.62 -0.28
C GLN A 105 -8.28 5.68 1.25
N ALA A 106 -8.78 6.78 1.83
CA ALA A 106 -8.96 6.91 3.27
C ALA A 106 -9.92 5.86 3.84
N LEU A 107 -11.01 5.52 3.13
CA LEU A 107 -11.89 4.43 3.54
C LEU A 107 -11.19 3.07 3.52
N MET A 108 -10.32 2.82 2.54
CA MET A 108 -9.58 1.54 2.44
C MET A 108 -8.49 1.38 3.50
N LEU A 109 -8.07 2.47 4.17
CA LEU A 109 -7.14 2.40 5.30
C LEU A 109 -7.83 1.94 6.60
N ASP A 110 -9.15 1.83 6.60
CA ASP A 110 -9.90 1.28 7.73
C ASP A 110 -9.55 -0.20 7.92
N PRO A 111 -9.17 -0.64 9.14
CA PRO A 111 -8.77 -2.03 9.40
C PRO A 111 -9.90 -3.04 9.14
N ASP A 112 -11.16 -2.61 9.11
CA ASP A 112 -12.31 -3.48 8.83
C ASP A 112 -12.45 -3.81 7.34
N ILE A 113 -11.71 -3.13 6.45
CA ILE A 113 -11.74 -3.36 5.02
C ILE A 113 -10.43 -4.04 4.60
N PRO A 114 -10.46 -5.30 4.14
CA PRO A 114 -9.24 -5.96 3.66
C PRO A 114 -8.71 -5.25 2.41
N ALA A 115 -7.42 -5.43 2.13
CA ALA A 115 -6.76 -4.81 0.98
C ALA A 115 -7.37 -5.28 -0.35
N VAL A 116 -8.21 -4.44 -0.95
CA VAL A 116 -8.84 -4.65 -2.27
C VAL A 116 -8.08 -3.86 -3.33
N SER A 117 -7.88 -4.46 -4.50
CA SER A 117 -7.27 -3.79 -5.64
C SER A 117 -8.16 -2.67 -6.16
N ILE A 118 -7.66 -1.43 -6.17
CA ILE A 118 -8.33 -0.30 -6.82
C ILE A 118 -7.68 -0.02 -8.17
N LEU A 119 -8.48 -0.11 -9.23
CA LEU A 119 -8.12 0.23 -10.59
C LEU A 119 -8.69 1.60 -10.93
N LEU A 120 -7.86 2.48 -11.46
CA LEU A 120 -8.28 3.80 -11.89
C LEU A 120 -8.67 3.78 -13.36
N SER A 121 -9.76 4.46 -13.71
CA SER A 121 -10.11 4.76 -15.09
C SER A 121 -10.36 6.25 -15.26
N ALA A 122 -9.74 6.84 -16.29
CA ALA A 122 -9.95 8.24 -16.68
C ALA A 122 -11.11 8.41 -17.69
N SER A 123 -11.71 7.32 -18.15
CA SER A 123 -12.83 7.36 -19.08
C SER A 123 -13.76 6.16 -18.90
N PRO A 124 -15.09 6.35 -18.97
CA PRO A 124 -16.06 5.25 -19.00
C PRO A 124 -15.76 4.19 -20.07
N VAL A 125 -15.28 4.64 -21.24
CA VAL A 125 -15.04 3.80 -22.42
C VAL A 125 -13.79 2.93 -22.27
N ALA A 126 -12.85 3.33 -21.40
CA ALA A 126 -11.61 2.59 -21.16
C ALA A 126 -11.78 1.43 -20.15
N ILE A 127 -12.89 1.38 -19.41
CA ILE A 127 -13.12 0.38 -18.36
C ILE A 127 -13.00 -1.07 -18.85
N PRO A 128 -13.56 -1.46 -20.02
CA PRO A 128 -13.38 -2.83 -20.52
C PRO A 128 -11.91 -3.20 -20.76
N GLN A 129 -11.10 -2.26 -21.29
CA GLN A 129 -9.68 -2.50 -21.54
C GLN A 129 -8.89 -2.65 -20.22
N VAL A 130 -9.20 -1.82 -19.22
CA VAL A 130 -8.61 -1.91 -17.88
C VAL A 130 -8.95 -3.26 -17.24
N LEU A 131 -10.21 -3.68 -17.33
CA LEU A 131 -10.67 -4.97 -16.85
C LEU A 131 -9.98 -6.14 -17.54
N GLN A 132 -9.86 -6.09 -18.87
CA GLN A 132 -9.20 -7.14 -19.63
C GLN A 132 -7.74 -7.28 -19.21
N THR A 133 -7.03 -6.16 -19.07
CA THR A 133 -5.63 -6.14 -18.62
C THR A 133 -5.49 -6.74 -17.22
N TYR A 134 -6.40 -6.37 -16.30
CA TYR A 134 -6.39 -6.89 -14.95
C TYR A 134 -6.71 -8.40 -14.88
N VAL A 135 -7.72 -8.85 -15.60
CA VAL A 135 -8.08 -10.29 -15.68
C VAL A 135 -6.95 -11.10 -16.32
N ALA A 136 -6.30 -10.57 -17.36
CA ALA A 136 -5.14 -11.21 -17.96
C ALA A 136 -3.98 -11.30 -16.96
N ALA A 137 -3.74 -10.28 -16.14
CA ALA A 137 -2.74 -10.30 -15.08
C ALA A 137 -3.07 -11.32 -13.97
N LEU A 138 -4.35 -11.45 -13.59
CA LEU A 138 -4.80 -12.43 -12.60
C LEU A 138 -4.68 -13.88 -13.08
N ASN A 139 -4.86 -14.09 -14.39
CA ASN A 139 -4.81 -15.41 -15.03
C ASN A 139 -3.44 -15.74 -15.63
N ALA A 140 -2.53 -14.76 -15.69
CA ALA A 140 -1.16 -15.02 -16.08
C ALA A 140 -0.62 -16.10 -15.11
N PRO A 141 0.11 -17.12 -15.62
CA PRO A 141 0.92 -17.95 -14.76
C PRO A 141 1.73 -16.96 -13.92
N LEU A 142 1.69 -17.11 -12.60
CA LEU A 142 2.67 -16.45 -11.74
C LEU A 142 4.00 -16.96 -12.28
N LEU A 143 4.59 -16.23 -13.22
CA LEU A 143 5.97 -16.37 -13.62
C LEU A 143 6.67 -16.33 -12.30
N SER A 144 7.12 -17.51 -11.86
CA SER A 144 7.67 -17.80 -10.53
C SER A 144 8.32 -16.52 -10.08
N THR A 145 7.63 -15.83 -9.17
CA THR A 145 7.89 -14.44 -8.80
C THR A 145 9.35 -14.19 -9.04
N SER A 146 9.70 -13.37 -10.04
CA SER A 146 10.96 -12.63 -9.95
C SER A 146 10.91 -12.13 -8.52
N LYS A 147 11.75 -12.73 -7.66
CA LYS A 147 11.74 -12.51 -6.22
C LYS A 147 11.47 -11.04 -6.09
N GLN A 148 10.38 -10.63 -5.43
CA GLN A 148 10.23 -9.23 -5.08
C GLN A 148 11.59 -8.84 -4.58
N ALA A 149 12.27 -7.93 -5.31
CA ALA A 149 13.65 -7.66 -5.07
C ALA A 149 13.69 -7.36 -3.59
N THR A 150 14.33 -8.25 -2.82
CA THR A 150 14.43 -8.00 -1.39
C THR A 150 15.04 -6.60 -1.29
N PRO A 151 14.71 -5.80 -0.28
CA PRO A 151 15.33 -4.48 -0.14
C PRO A 151 16.87 -4.51 -0.32
N GLU A 152 17.47 -5.67 -0.04
CA GLU A 152 18.84 -6.11 -0.31
C GLU A 152 19.20 -6.23 -1.81
N GLU A 153 18.39 -6.87 -2.65
CA GLU A 153 18.58 -6.88 -4.11
C GLU A 153 18.49 -5.46 -4.68
N VAL A 154 17.64 -4.58 -4.10
CA VAL A 154 17.60 -3.15 -4.46
C VAL A 154 18.89 -2.43 -4.04
N LEU A 155 19.42 -2.71 -2.84
CA LEU A 155 20.70 -2.17 -2.35
C LEU A 155 21.90 -2.61 -3.22
N LEU A 156 21.92 -3.88 -3.64
CA LEU A 156 22.95 -4.42 -4.53
C LEU A 156 22.84 -3.83 -5.95
N THR A 157 21.61 -3.64 -6.45
CA THR A 157 21.37 -3.08 -7.78
C THR A 157 21.66 -1.58 -7.84
N ALA A 158 21.54 -0.86 -6.72
CA ALA A 158 21.95 0.54 -6.61
C ALA A 158 23.48 0.74 -6.68
N GLY A 159 24.28 -0.34 -6.65
CA GLY A 159 25.73 -0.31 -6.86
C GLY A 159 26.54 0.36 -5.76
N GLN A 160 25.93 0.69 -4.62
CA GLN A 160 26.57 1.47 -3.55
C GLN A 160 27.10 0.62 -2.40
N VAL A 161 26.71 -0.66 -2.30
CA VAL A 161 27.03 -1.54 -1.16
C VAL A 161 27.56 -2.89 -1.68
N SER A 162 28.58 -3.43 -1.03
CA SER A 162 29.14 -4.73 -1.43
C SER A 162 28.22 -5.87 -1.01
N LYS A 163 28.30 -7.03 -1.70
CA LYS A 163 27.55 -8.23 -1.31
C LYS A 163 27.88 -8.67 0.12
N TYR A 164 29.15 -8.54 0.52
CA TYR A 164 29.60 -8.87 1.86
C TYR A 164 28.91 -8.01 2.93
N ASP A 165 28.78 -6.70 2.70
CA ASP A 165 28.16 -5.78 3.65
C ASP A 165 26.65 -6.09 3.82
N VAL A 166 25.99 -6.50 2.73
CA VAL A 166 24.59 -6.94 2.75
C VAL A 166 24.42 -8.23 3.54
N ASP A 167 25.30 -9.22 3.33
CA ASP A 167 25.26 -10.49 4.06
C ASP A 167 25.49 -10.27 5.57
N VAL A 168 26.44 -9.42 5.96
CA VAL A 168 26.69 -9.06 7.37
C VAL A 168 25.49 -8.32 7.99
N SER A 169 24.87 -7.41 7.23
CA SER A 169 23.67 -6.70 7.72
C SER A 169 22.52 -7.66 8.03
N ARG A 170 22.40 -8.75 7.25
CA ARG A 170 21.36 -9.77 7.43
C ARG A 170 21.59 -10.64 8.65
N GLU A 171 22.83 -10.88 9.03
CA GLU A 171 23.17 -11.62 10.26
C GLU A 171 22.88 -10.79 11.51
N LEU A 172 23.05 -9.46 11.44
CA LEU A 172 22.90 -8.58 12.60
C LEU A 172 21.48 -8.03 12.78
N PHE A 173 20.73 -7.83 11.70
CA PHE A 173 19.38 -7.24 11.73
C PHE A 173 18.32 -8.22 11.23
N CYS A 174 17.24 -8.38 11.98
CA CYS A 174 16.14 -9.27 11.61
C CYS A 174 15.21 -8.65 10.56
N SER A 175 15.32 -7.34 10.32
CA SER A 175 14.57 -6.64 9.27
C SER A 175 15.25 -5.34 8.84
N LEU A 176 14.93 -4.88 7.63
CA LEU A 176 15.37 -3.57 7.13
C LEU A 176 14.94 -2.42 8.05
N GLY A 177 13.72 -2.49 8.60
CA GLY A 177 13.22 -1.46 9.53
C GLY A 177 14.02 -1.42 10.84
N GLU A 178 14.56 -2.55 11.29
CA GLU A 178 15.46 -2.61 12.44
C GLU A 178 16.81 -1.95 12.14
N MET A 179 17.37 -2.22 10.96
CA MET A 179 18.61 -1.60 10.49
C MET A 179 18.46 -0.08 10.35
N ILE A 180 17.39 0.40 9.71
CA ILE A 180 17.11 1.85 9.55
C ILE A 180 16.98 2.53 10.92
N ARG A 181 16.29 1.91 11.88
CA ARG A 181 16.20 2.42 13.26
C ARG A 181 17.57 2.44 13.93
N GLY A 182 18.38 1.40 13.75
CA GLY A 182 19.76 1.37 14.24
C GLY A 182 20.59 2.53 13.69
N CYS A 183 20.54 2.75 12.38
CA CYS A 183 21.21 3.87 11.71
C CYS A 183 20.74 5.24 12.23
N ALA A 184 19.45 5.40 12.54
CA ALA A 184 18.89 6.65 13.07
C ALA A 184 19.28 6.90 14.55
N VAL A 185 19.48 5.83 15.32
CA VAL A 185 19.90 5.91 16.73
C VAL A 185 21.41 6.07 16.85
N TYR A 186 22.18 5.59 15.87
CA TYR A 186 23.63 5.76 15.84
C TYR A 186 23.97 7.25 15.77
N PRO A 187 24.46 7.85 16.86
CA PRO A 187 24.78 9.27 16.83
C PRO A 187 25.92 9.47 15.82
N ALA A 188 25.88 10.56 15.06
CA ALA A 188 27.00 11.05 14.26
C ALA A 188 28.18 11.50 15.16
N ARG A 189 28.62 10.61 16.06
CA ARG A 189 29.50 10.87 17.20
C ARG A 189 30.96 11.09 16.79
N ASP A 190 31.28 10.95 15.51
CA ASP A 190 32.62 11.20 14.99
C ASP A 190 32.72 12.26 13.89
N ARG A 191 31.69 13.10 13.73
CA ARG A 191 31.89 14.39 13.04
C ARG A 191 32.33 15.44 14.05
N LYS A 192 33.58 15.33 14.53
CA LYS A 192 34.52 16.45 14.81
C LYS A 192 35.57 16.06 15.85
N HIS A 193 36.81 15.87 15.38
CA HIS A 193 37.86 16.68 15.98
C HIS A 193 37.47 18.16 15.84
N GLY A 194 36.90 18.73 16.90
CA GLY A 194 36.45 20.12 16.90
C GLY A 194 35.38 20.46 17.93
N ARG A 195 35.81 20.52 19.19
CA ARG A 195 35.21 21.25 20.33
C ARG A 195 33.81 20.84 20.82
N LEU A 196 33.85 20.27 22.03
CA LEU A 196 32.83 20.34 23.07
C LEU A 196 32.25 21.77 23.19
N HIS A 197 30.93 21.90 23.05
CA HIS A 197 30.13 22.86 23.81
C HIS A 197 28.67 22.40 23.88
N GLY A 198 28.17 22.25 25.10
CA GLY A 198 26.75 22.41 25.44
C GLY A 198 25.85 21.18 25.27
N TYR A 199 25.74 20.36 26.32
CA TYR A 199 24.56 19.54 26.56
C TYR A 199 23.34 20.46 26.74
N GLY A 200 22.51 20.54 25.70
CA GLY A 200 21.20 21.20 25.72
C GLY A 200 20.13 20.24 26.25
N ASN A 201 19.82 20.45 27.52
CA ASN A 201 18.72 19.95 28.33
C ASN A 201 17.38 19.77 27.56
N TRP A 202 16.93 18.53 27.36
CA TRP A 202 15.53 18.21 27.10
C TRP A 202 15.02 17.32 28.23
N GLY A 203 14.47 17.96 29.25
CA GLY A 203 13.76 17.26 30.31
C GLY A 203 13.74 18.00 31.63
N GLN A 204 12.94 19.08 31.74
CA GLN A 204 12.24 19.41 32.97
C GLN A 204 11.23 20.56 32.76
N THR A 205 9.94 20.21 32.80
CA THR A 205 8.78 20.91 33.39
C THR A 205 7.52 20.25 32.77
N GLY A 206 6.50 19.80 33.49
CA GLY A 206 6.24 19.74 34.92
C GLY A 206 5.29 18.59 35.23
N ALA A 207 5.16 18.33 36.52
CA ALA A 207 4.47 17.21 37.13
C ALA A 207 2.99 17.09 36.74
N GLY A 208 2.60 15.87 36.35
CA GLY A 208 1.25 15.33 36.48
C GLY A 208 1.40 13.88 36.92
N SER A 209 1.11 13.60 38.19
CA SER A 209 1.26 12.27 38.78
C SER A 209 0.36 11.25 38.09
N GLY A 210 0.94 10.17 37.58
CA GLY A 210 0.17 9.07 37.02
C GLY A 210 1.05 7.97 36.44
N SER A 211 1.52 7.07 37.32
CA SER A 211 1.82 5.66 37.07
C SER A 211 2.12 5.27 35.61
N GLY A 212 3.39 5.32 35.20
CA GLY A 212 3.81 4.97 33.84
C GLY A 212 5.29 4.56 33.69
N ASP A 213 5.92 3.97 34.72
CA ASP A 213 7.36 3.66 34.73
C ASP A 213 7.78 2.44 33.86
N GLY A 214 6.85 1.84 33.11
CA GLY A 214 7.14 0.68 32.26
C GLY A 214 7.65 1.02 30.85
N CYS A 215 7.19 2.12 30.24
CA CYS A 215 7.36 2.33 28.80
C CYS A 215 8.71 2.99 28.45
N ALA A 216 9.18 3.94 29.26
CA ALA A 216 10.45 4.64 29.01
C ALA A 216 11.69 3.73 29.17
N ARG A 217 11.64 2.72 30.05
CA ARG A 217 12.73 1.74 30.22
C ARG A 217 12.86 0.76 29.06
N LEU A 218 11.75 0.40 28.41
CA LEU A 218 11.75 -0.54 27.28
C LEU A 218 12.31 0.09 26.00
N VAL A 219 11.99 1.38 25.75
CA VAL A 219 12.53 2.13 24.60
C VAL A 219 14.05 2.31 24.74
N GLY A 220 14.54 2.72 25.92
CA GLY A 220 15.97 2.87 26.15
C GLY A 220 16.77 1.56 26.03
N HIS A 221 16.15 0.41 26.34
CA HIS A 221 16.81 -0.88 26.19
C HIS A 221 16.90 -1.31 24.71
N GLN A 222 15.84 -1.14 23.93
CA GLN A 222 15.86 -1.46 22.49
C GLN A 222 16.85 -0.57 21.72
N ASP A 223 16.91 0.72 22.04
CA ASP A 223 17.86 1.64 21.40
C ASP A 223 19.31 1.28 21.73
N SER A 224 19.59 0.82 22.96
CA SER A 224 20.93 0.36 23.35
C SER A 224 21.37 -0.92 22.61
N VAL A 225 20.44 -1.83 22.34
CA VAL A 225 20.70 -3.05 21.56
C VAL A 225 20.94 -2.72 20.09
N LEU A 226 20.16 -1.80 19.52
CA LEU A 226 20.34 -1.35 18.15
C LEU A 226 21.66 -0.61 17.95
N ALA A 227 22.03 0.28 18.88
CA ALA A 227 23.32 0.96 18.83
C ALA A 227 24.49 -0.03 18.88
N ARG A 228 24.39 -1.08 19.72
CA ARG A 228 25.40 -2.13 19.79
C ARG A 228 25.54 -2.90 18.48
N LYS A 229 24.41 -3.27 17.84
CA LYS A 229 24.41 -3.94 16.53
C LYS A 229 25.06 -3.10 15.43
N ILE A 230 24.90 -1.77 15.47
CA ILE A 230 25.56 -0.87 14.50
C ILE A 230 27.07 -0.78 14.76
N GLU A 231 27.52 -0.77 16.01
CA GLU A 231 28.96 -0.85 16.34
C GLU A 231 29.55 -2.19 15.89
N ASP A 232 28.86 -3.31 16.15
CA ASP A 232 29.32 -4.62 15.70
C ASP A 232 29.36 -4.69 14.15
N PHE A 233 28.40 -4.06 13.46
CA PHE A 233 28.43 -3.91 12.00
C PHE A 233 29.63 -3.06 11.53
N LYS A 234 29.92 -1.95 12.23
CA LYS A 234 31.06 -1.07 11.96
C LYS A 234 32.39 -1.80 12.12
N ASP A 235 32.52 -2.63 13.15
CA ASP A 235 33.74 -3.40 13.42
C ASP A 235 34.00 -4.46 12.33
N ILE A 236 32.94 -5.05 11.75
CA ILE A 236 33.04 -6.11 10.72
C ILE A 236 33.27 -5.55 9.32
N VAL A 237 32.58 -4.47 8.95
CA VAL A 237 32.56 -3.93 7.58
C VAL A 237 33.46 -2.69 7.44
N GLY A 238 33.88 -2.11 8.56
CA GLY A 238 34.67 -0.88 8.62
C GLY A 238 33.83 0.38 8.46
N GLU A 239 34.41 1.53 8.83
CA GLU A 239 33.72 2.83 8.81
C GLU A 239 33.17 3.18 7.43
N HIS A 240 33.89 2.81 6.36
CA HIS A 240 33.50 3.12 5.00
C HIS A 240 32.25 2.35 4.54
N GLY A 241 32.04 1.13 5.06
CA GLY A 241 30.81 0.36 4.80
C GLY A 241 29.61 0.94 5.54
N LEU A 242 29.80 1.35 6.80
CA LEU A 242 28.77 2.02 7.58
C LEU A 242 28.36 3.36 6.96
N GLU A 243 29.32 4.18 6.51
CA GLU A 243 29.03 5.46 5.86
C GLU A 243 28.22 5.31 4.57
N LYS A 244 28.48 4.26 3.77
CA LYS A 244 27.71 3.98 2.55
C LYS A 244 26.26 3.65 2.89
N LEU A 245 26.04 2.85 3.93
CA LEU A 245 24.70 2.55 4.42
C LEU A 245 24.00 3.82 4.95
N LEU A 246 24.64 4.60 5.82
CA LEU A 246 24.04 5.83 6.35
C LEU A 246 23.62 6.80 5.23
N ARG A 247 24.46 6.97 4.20
CA ARG A 247 24.14 7.80 3.02
C ARG A 247 22.93 7.31 2.23
N LEU A 248 22.76 5.99 2.09
CA LEU A 248 21.60 5.42 1.40
C LEU A 248 20.29 5.69 2.12
N TRP A 249 20.33 5.81 3.46
CA TRP A 249 19.16 5.99 4.30
C TRP A 249 18.93 7.43 4.75
N GLY A 250 19.76 8.38 4.29
CA GLY A 250 19.62 9.81 4.59
C GLY A 250 19.98 10.19 6.02
N ALA A 251 20.84 9.42 6.68
CA ALA A 251 21.36 9.65 8.03
C ALA A 251 22.77 10.26 8.03
#